data_AF-A0A2S2B4K5-F1
#
_entry.id   AF-A0A2S2B4K5-F1
#
_cell.length_a   1.000
_cell.length_b   1.000
_cell.length_c   1.000
_cell.angle_alpha   90.00
_cell.angle_beta   90.00
_cell.angle_gamma   90.00
#
_symmetry.space_group_name_H-M   'P 1'
#
loop_
_entity.id
_entity.type
_entity.pdbx_description
1 polymer ?
#
loop_
_entity_poly.entity_id
_entity_poly.type
_entity_poly.pdbx_seq_one_letter_code
_entity_poly.pdbx_strand_id
1 'polypeptide(L)'
;AASTGGQGVLGQPIGVPSSLTAGVGQTADVSVISSLNSPVGLRSGSAASRINQLASSVTNAVGPNGVDANVLAQSLQSSFSALRSSGMSSGDAKVEVLLETIVGLLQLLSNTQIRGVNPATASSVANSAARSFELILA
;
A
#
# COMPACT_ATOMS: atom_id res chain seq x y z
N ALA A 1 -34.18 47.19 -14.00
CA ALA A 1 -33.14 47.13 -15.05
C ALA A 1 -31.77 47.35 -14.39
N ALA A 2 -30.77 46.60 -14.87
CA ALA A 2 -29.29 46.72 -14.78
C ALA A 2 -28.68 48.00 -14.15
N SER A 3 -27.48 48.06 -13.55
CA SER A 3 -26.33 47.13 -13.40
C SER A 3 -25.25 47.78 -12.52
N THR A 4 -24.62 46.97 -11.66
CA THR A 4 -23.17 46.80 -11.40
C THR A 4 -22.18 47.99 -11.37
N GLY A 5 -21.42 48.08 -10.27
CA GLY A 5 -19.95 48.26 -10.34
C GLY A 5 -19.30 49.09 -9.22
N GLY A 6 -18.40 48.48 -8.43
CA GLY A 6 -17.33 49.24 -7.74
C GLY A 6 -16.81 48.77 -6.37
N GLN A 7 -16.05 47.66 -6.33
CA GLN A 7 -14.76 47.44 -5.63
C GLN A 7 -14.55 47.68 -4.10
N GLY A 8 -13.91 46.67 -3.46
CA GLY A 8 -13.15 46.78 -2.20
C GLY A 8 -13.42 45.66 -1.19
N VAL A 9 -12.95 44.42 -1.41
CA VAL A 9 -11.80 43.78 -0.73
C VAL A 9 -11.72 44.10 0.77
N LEU A 10 -11.88 43.07 1.62
CA LEU A 10 -10.94 42.62 2.66
C LEU A 10 -11.54 41.42 3.43
N GLY A 11 -10.93 40.23 3.27
CA GLY A 11 -11.01 39.15 4.26
C GLY A 11 -11.98 38.00 3.97
N GLN A 12 -11.51 36.99 3.23
CA GLN A 12 -11.92 35.59 3.45
C GLN A 12 -10.72 34.66 3.18
N PRO A 13 -10.34 33.77 4.11
CA PRO A 13 -9.47 32.66 3.78
C PRO A 13 -10.19 31.78 2.75
N ILE A 14 -9.48 31.42 1.68
CA ILE A 14 -9.94 30.53 0.62
C ILE A 14 -10.51 29.27 1.27
N GLY A 15 -11.83 29.10 1.18
CA GLY A 15 -12.52 27.90 1.61
C GLY A 15 -12.01 26.71 0.82
N VAL A 16 -11.18 25.88 1.46
CA VAL A 16 -10.90 24.53 0.99
C VAL A 16 -12.23 23.76 0.96
N PRO A 17 -12.56 23.08 -0.15
CA PRO A 17 -13.78 22.28 -0.21
C PRO A 17 -13.74 21.19 0.86
N SER A 18 -14.81 21.11 1.65
CA SER A 18 -14.99 20.22 2.81
C SER A 18 -14.96 18.72 2.48
N SER A 19 -14.72 18.35 1.22
CA SER A 19 -14.62 16.98 0.74
C SER A 19 -13.20 16.40 0.77
N LEU A 20 -12.16 17.20 1.08
CA LEU A 20 -10.78 16.68 1.26
C LEU A 20 -10.43 16.38 2.72
N THR A 21 -11.28 16.75 3.68
CA THR A 21 -11.01 16.58 5.12
C THR A 21 -11.45 15.21 5.68
N ALA A 22 -12.17 14.39 4.91
CA ALA A 22 -12.76 13.14 5.40
C ALA A 22 -11.78 11.93 5.49
N GLY A 23 -10.47 12.12 5.28
CA GLY A 23 -9.48 11.02 5.32
C GLY A 23 -8.17 11.30 6.06
N VAL A 24 -7.90 12.54 6.48
CA VAL A 24 -6.66 12.92 7.19
C VAL A 24 -6.76 12.82 8.72
N GLY A 25 -7.71 12.02 9.20
CA GLY A 25 -8.18 12.03 10.58
C GLY A 25 -7.81 10.80 11.40
N GLN A 26 -6.56 10.35 11.34
CA GLN A 26 -5.85 9.63 12.41
C GLN A 26 -4.52 9.14 11.83
N THR A 27 -3.49 9.97 11.92
CA THR A 27 -2.13 9.43 11.99
C THR A 27 -2.05 8.72 13.33
N ALA A 28 -2.55 7.47 13.40
CA ALA A 28 -2.00 6.53 14.37
C ALA A 28 -0.49 6.60 14.17
N ASP A 29 0.28 6.65 15.25
CA ASP A 29 1.74 6.72 15.18
C ASP A 29 2.24 5.41 14.53
N VAL A 30 2.23 5.37 13.20
CA VAL A 30 2.59 4.22 12.39
C VAL A 30 4.10 4.21 12.38
N SER A 31 4.67 3.41 13.28
CA SER A 31 6.10 3.33 13.47
C SER A 31 6.67 2.09 12.80
N VAL A 32 7.46 2.29 11.75
CA VAL A 32 8.24 1.21 11.11
C VAL A 32 9.13 0.50 12.14
N ILE A 33 9.64 1.25 13.13
CA ILE A 33 10.47 0.70 14.21
C ILE A 33 9.64 -0.22 15.13
N SER A 34 8.38 0.12 15.41
CA SER A 34 7.47 -0.73 16.17
C SER A 34 7.22 -2.06 15.45
N SER A 35 6.90 -2.01 14.16
CA SER A 35 6.66 -3.20 13.34
C SER A 35 7.90 -4.10 13.27
N LEU A 36 9.09 -3.52 13.04
CA LEU A 36 10.37 -4.25 13.00
C LEU A 36 10.79 -4.89 14.33
N ASN A 37 10.35 -4.36 15.48
CA ASN A 37 10.60 -4.94 16.80
C ASN A 37 9.51 -5.94 17.22
N SER A 38 8.45 -6.12 16.41
CA SER A 38 7.40 -7.06 16.72
C SER A 38 7.92 -8.50 16.74
N PRO A 39 7.56 -9.31 17.75
CA PRO A 39 7.98 -10.72 17.82
C PRO A 39 7.43 -11.57 16.64
N VAL A 40 6.43 -11.05 15.92
CA VAL A 40 5.82 -11.69 14.76
C VAL A 40 6.06 -10.94 13.45
N GLY A 41 6.80 -9.83 13.48
CA GLY A 41 7.14 -9.03 12.28
C GLY A 41 8.30 -9.63 11.47
N LEU A 42 8.89 -8.84 10.56
CA LEU A 42 9.84 -9.27 9.53
C LEU A 42 11.04 -10.06 10.04
N ARG A 43 11.46 -9.81 11.29
CA ARG A 43 12.58 -10.52 11.95
C ARG A 43 12.19 -11.87 12.53
N SER A 44 10.90 -12.18 12.56
CA SER A 44 10.35 -13.42 13.12
C SER A 44 10.51 -14.59 12.15
N GLY A 45 10.66 -15.80 12.67
CA GLY A 45 10.69 -17.02 11.86
C GLY A 45 9.42 -17.24 11.05
N SER A 46 8.26 -16.75 11.52
CA SER A 46 6.99 -16.84 10.82
C SER A 46 6.89 -15.92 9.59
N ALA A 47 7.69 -14.84 9.54
CA ALA A 47 7.69 -13.92 8.41
C ALA A 47 8.22 -14.58 7.13
N ALA A 48 9.23 -15.44 7.23
CA ALA A 48 9.78 -16.15 6.07
C ALA A 48 8.71 -16.95 5.30
N SER A 49 7.77 -17.59 6.01
CA SER A 49 6.67 -18.33 5.39
C SER A 49 5.71 -17.38 4.66
N ARG A 50 5.30 -16.29 5.31
CA ARG A 50 4.43 -15.27 4.69
C ARG A 50 5.07 -14.63 3.47
N ILE A 51 6.36 -14.31 3.56
CA ILE A 51 7.12 -13.72 2.45
C ILE A 51 7.20 -14.68 1.27
N ASN A 52 7.47 -15.97 1.50
CA ASN A 52 7.48 -16.97 0.42
C ASN A 52 6.12 -17.13 -0.26
N GLN A 53 5.03 -17.08 0.52
CA GLN A 53 3.67 -17.08 -0.03
C GLN A 53 3.39 -15.80 -0.83
N LEU A 54 3.80 -14.63 -0.33
CA LEU A 54 3.68 -13.36 -1.03
C LEU A 54 4.47 -13.35 -2.33
N ALA A 55 5.73 -13.80 -2.32
CA ALA A 55 6.57 -13.88 -3.52
C ALA A 55 5.92 -14.79 -4.59
N SER A 56 5.45 -15.97 -4.19
CA SER A 56 4.73 -16.88 -5.08
C SER A 56 3.47 -16.24 -5.67
N SER A 57 2.72 -15.52 -4.83
CA SER A 57 1.50 -14.83 -5.23
C SER A 57 1.77 -13.68 -6.19
N VAL A 58 2.83 -12.92 -5.97
CA VAL A 58 3.30 -11.88 -6.89
C VAL A 58 3.68 -12.50 -8.23
N THR A 59 4.44 -13.59 -8.24
CA THR A 59 4.80 -14.29 -9.50
C THR A 59 3.55 -14.73 -10.26
N ASN A 60 2.53 -15.21 -9.57
CA ASN A 60 1.26 -15.61 -10.17
C ASN A 60 0.40 -14.41 -10.62
N ALA A 61 0.49 -13.27 -9.92
CA ALA A 61 -0.23 -12.05 -10.25
C ALA A 61 0.42 -11.28 -11.41
N VAL A 62 1.72 -11.43 -11.64
CA VAL A 62 2.42 -10.76 -12.74
C VAL A 62 2.14 -11.48 -14.06
N GLY A 63 1.52 -10.74 -14.98
CA GLY A 63 1.21 -11.20 -16.33
C GLY A 63 1.67 -10.21 -17.40
N PRO A 64 1.41 -10.52 -18.68
CA PRO A 64 1.82 -9.68 -19.81
C PRO A 64 1.22 -8.27 -19.79
N ASN A 65 0.12 -8.06 -19.07
CA ASN A 65 -0.60 -6.79 -18.97
C ASN A 65 -0.32 -6.01 -17.66
N GLY A 66 0.63 -6.48 -16.83
CA GLY A 66 0.95 -5.88 -15.53
C GLY A 66 0.69 -6.84 -14.37
N VAL A 67 0.11 -6.33 -13.28
CA VAL A 67 -0.16 -7.09 -12.06
C VAL A 67 -1.67 -7.29 -11.90
N ASP A 68 -2.12 -8.51 -11.67
CA ASP A 68 -3.51 -8.78 -11.29
C ASP A 68 -3.75 -8.35 -9.84
N ALA A 69 -4.48 -7.25 -9.68
CA ALA A 69 -4.71 -6.65 -8.39
C ALA A 69 -5.55 -7.52 -7.45
N ASN A 70 -6.43 -8.37 -7.98
CA ASN A 70 -7.28 -9.22 -7.13
C ASN A 70 -6.47 -10.37 -6.54
N VAL A 71 -5.61 -11.00 -7.34
CA VAL A 71 -4.73 -12.09 -6.89
C VAL A 71 -3.75 -11.56 -5.83
N LEU A 72 -3.16 -10.39 -6.08
CA LEU A 72 -2.26 -9.76 -5.11
C LEU A 72 -3.02 -9.35 -3.84
N ALA A 73 -4.20 -8.74 -3.96
CA ALA A 73 -5.00 -8.33 -2.81
C ALA A 73 -5.39 -9.50 -1.90
N GLN A 74 -5.82 -10.63 -2.45
CA GLN A 74 -6.16 -11.84 -1.67
C GLN A 74 -4.97 -12.32 -0.84
N SER A 75 -3.78 -12.27 -1.42
CA SER A 75 -2.55 -12.75 -0.79
C SER A 75 -2.11 -11.81 0.34
N LEU A 76 -2.13 -10.51 0.08
CA LEU A 76 -1.84 -9.50 1.09
C LEU A 76 -2.91 -9.50 2.21
N GLN A 77 -4.18 -9.75 1.90
CA GLN A 77 -5.26 -9.89 2.89
C GLN A 77 -5.02 -11.09 3.82
N SER A 78 -4.54 -12.22 3.27
CA SER A 78 -4.16 -13.39 4.06
C SER A 78 -3.02 -13.06 5.02
N SER A 79 -1.95 -12.41 4.54
CA SER A 79 -0.83 -11.96 5.39
C SER A 79 -1.27 -10.97 6.46
N PHE A 80 -2.10 -9.99 6.10
CA PHE A 80 -2.67 -9.02 7.03
C PHE A 80 -3.49 -9.72 8.13
N SER A 81 -4.36 -10.67 7.75
CA SER A 81 -5.17 -11.44 8.69
C SER A 81 -4.30 -12.27 9.65
N ALA A 82 -3.22 -12.88 9.17
CA ALA A 82 -2.29 -13.64 10.00
C ALA A 82 -1.57 -12.76 11.04
N LEU A 83 -1.14 -11.56 10.65
CA LEU A 83 -0.51 -10.58 11.54
C LEU A 83 -1.51 -10.06 12.58
N ARG A 84 -2.74 -9.74 12.16
CA ARG A 84 -3.83 -9.32 13.07
C ARG A 84 -4.16 -10.41 14.08
N SER A 85 -4.26 -11.66 13.64
CA SER A 85 -4.52 -12.80 14.51
C SER A 85 -3.40 -13.06 15.52
N SER A 86 -2.19 -12.58 15.24
CA SER A 86 -1.04 -12.66 16.14
C SER A 86 -1.03 -11.56 17.20
N GLY A 87 -2.06 -10.69 17.23
CA GLY A 87 -2.19 -9.58 18.18
C GLY A 87 -1.53 -8.27 17.72
N MET A 88 -0.98 -8.22 16.51
CA MET A 88 -0.41 -6.99 15.95
C MET A 88 -1.51 -5.95 15.69
N SER A 89 -1.23 -4.67 16.00
CA SER A 89 -2.14 -3.57 15.69
C SER A 89 -2.42 -3.47 14.19
N SER A 90 -3.57 -2.92 13.81
CA SER A 90 -3.92 -2.72 12.40
C SER A 90 -2.89 -1.86 11.67
N GLY A 91 -2.44 -0.75 12.28
CA GLY A 91 -1.42 0.12 11.68
C GLY A 91 -0.08 -0.58 11.46
N ASP A 92 0.42 -1.29 12.47
CA ASP A 92 1.66 -2.07 12.36
C ASP A 92 1.53 -3.20 11.34
N ALA A 93 0.39 -3.92 11.31
CA ALA A 93 0.17 -5.00 10.36
C ALA A 93 0.15 -4.50 8.92
N LYS A 94 -0.39 -3.30 8.66
CA LYS A 94 -0.35 -2.68 7.33
C LYS A 94 1.09 -2.37 6.88
N VAL A 95 1.91 -1.83 7.78
CA VAL A 95 3.34 -1.59 7.52
C VAL A 95 4.08 -2.90 7.29
N GLU A 96 3.85 -3.89 8.15
CA GLU A 96 4.51 -5.18 8.09
C GLU A 96 4.22 -5.91 6.77
N VAL A 97 2.96 -5.93 6.31
CA VAL A 97 2.59 -6.48 5.00
C VAL A 97 3.33 -5.78 3.87
N LEU A 98 3.44 -4.45 3.93
CA LEU A 98 4.15 -3.67 2.91
C LEU A 98 5.65 -4.03 2.89
N LEU A 99 6.28 -4.11 4.07
CA LEU A 99 7.68 -4.49 4.21
C LEU A 99 7.94 -5.94 3.77
N GLU A 100 7.08 -6.88 4.17
CA GLU A 100 7.14 -8.29 3.72
C GLU A 100 6.99 -8.42 2.20
N THR A 101 6.11 -7.62 1.60
CA THR A 101 5.94 -7.57 0.14
C THR A 101 7.21 -7.09 -0.55
N ILE A 102 7.82 -6.01 -0.05
CA ILE A 102 9.10 -5.49 -0.57
C ILE A 102 10.19 -6.55 -0.46
N VAL A 103 10.31 -7.22 0.70
CA VAL A 103 11.32 -8.27 0.92
C VAL A 103 11.09 -9.48 0.01
N GLY A 104 9.83 -9.87 -0.24
CA GLY A 104 9.48 -10.92 -1.19
C GLY A 104 9.85 -10.56 -2.63
N LEU A 105 9.59 -9.32 -3.05
CA LEU A 105 10.02 -8.80 -4.35
C LEU A 105 11.54 -8.81 -4.50
N LEU A 106 12.29 -8.37 -3.49
CA LEU A 106 13.76 -8.39 -3.51
C LEU A 106 14.31 -9.82 -3.63
N GLN A 107 13.70 -10.79 -2.95
CA GLN A 107 14.06 -12.21 -3.10
C GLN A 107 13.77 -12.73 -4.50
N LEU A 108 12.62 -12.37 -5.09
CA LEU A 108 12.29 -12.75 -6.45
C LEU A 108 13.29 -12.15 -7.45
N LEU A 109 13.59 -10.86 -7.34
CA LEU A 109 14.55 -10.17 -8.20
C LEU A 109 15.97 -10.75 -8.07
N SER A 110 16.36 -11.19 -6.87
CA SER A 110 17.66 -11.85 -6.65
C SER A 110 17.79 -13.18 -7.41
N ASN A 111 16.67 -13.82 -7.72
CA ASN A 111 16.62 -15.11 -8.44
C ASN A 111 16.16 -14.97 -9.90
N THR A 112 15.83 -13.77 -10.36
CA THR A 112 15.29 -13.53 -11.70
C THR A 112 16.33 -12.92 -12.61
N GLN A 113 16.52 -13.49 -13.81
CA GLN A 113 17.36 -12.87 -14.82
C GLN A 113 16.61 -11.69 -15.48
N ILE A 114 16.96 -10.46 -15.12
CA ILE A 114 16.34 -9.25 -15.67
C ILE A 114 16.89 -9.01 -17.09
N ARG A 115 16.04 -9.20 -18.10
CA ARG A 115 16.39 -9.03 -19.53
C ARG A 115 16.07 -7.63 -20.07
N GLY A 116 15.42 -6.79 -19.27
CA GLY A 116 14.99 -5.45 -19.61
C GLY A 116 13.82 -5.01 -18.74
N VAL A 117 13.54 -3.71 -18.75
CA VAL A 117 12.37 -3.11 -18.09
C VAL A 117 11.43 -2.56 -19.17
N ASN A 118 10.12 -2.76 -19.01
CA ASN A 118 9.12 -2.18 -19.91
C ASN A 118 8.51 -0.93 -19.26
N PRO A 119 8.94 0.30 -19.64
CA PRO A 119 8.40 1.52 -19.04
C PRO A 119 6.94 1.76 -19.43
N ALA A 120 6.46 1.20 -20.55
CA ALA A 120 5.07 1.39 -21.00
C ALA A 120 4.05 0.74 -20.05
N THR A 121 4.45 -0.30 -19.31
CA THR A 121 3.58 -0.98 -18.32
C THR A 121 3.68 -0.38 -16.92
N ALA A 122 4.58 0.57 -16.67
CA ALA A 122 4.87 1.08 -15.33
C ALA A 122 3.63 1.67 -14.64
N SER A 123 2.86 2.50 -15.34
CA SER A 123 1.64 3.11 -14.80
C SER A 123 0.57 2.05 -14.47
N SER A 124 0.40 1.05 -15.34
CA SER A 124 -0.57 -0.04 -15.11
C SER A 124 -0.18 -0.91 -13.92
N VAL A 125 1.12 -1.21 -13.78
CA VAL A 125 1.65 -1.94 -12.62
C VAL A 125 1.45 -1.14 -11.34
N ALA A 126 1.80 0.15 -11.33
CA ALA A 126 1.64 1.03 -10.17
C ALA A 126 0.17 1.14 -9.73
N ASN A 127 -0.76 1.35 -10.68
CA ASN A 127 -2.18 1.43 -10.40
C ASN A 127 -2.74 0.11 -9.86
N SER A 128 -2.27 -1.03 -10.36
CA SER A 128 -2.70 -2.35 -9.91
C SER A 128 -2.19 -2.65 -8.49
N ALA A 129 -0.93 -2.31 -8.21
CA ALA A 129 -0.37 -2.41 -6.86
C ALA A 129 -1.13 -1.50 -5.88
N ALA A 130 -1.37 -0.24 -6.25
CA ALA A 130 -2.13 0.71 -5.44
C ALA A 130 -3.53 0.17 -5.09
N ARG A 131 -4.29 -0.30 -6.10
CA ARG A 131 -5.59 -0.93 -5.87
C ARG A 131 -5.51 -2.16 -4.96
N SER A 132 -4.48 -2.98 -5.11
CA SER A 132 -4.31 -4.17 -4.26
C SER A 132 -4.21 -3.79 -2.79
N PHE A 133 -3.43 -2.75 -2.48
CA PHE A 133 -3.30 -2.23 -1.13
C PHE A 133 -4.55 -1.49 -0.66
N GLU A 134 -5.21 -0.70 -1.51
CA GLU A 134 -6.49 -0.06 -1.17
C GLU A 134 -7.54 -1.08 -0.69
N LEU A 135 -7.63 -2.26 -1.32
CA LEU A 135 -8.57 -3.31 -0.95
C LEU A 135 -8.36 -3.89 0.47
N ILE A 136 -7.18 -3.69 1.06
CA ILE A 136 -6.83 -4.23 2.38
C ILE A 136 -6.69 -3.10 3.42
N LEU A 137 -6.39 -1.89 2.93
CA LEU A 137 -6.23 -0.69 3.74
C LEU A 137 -7.55 0.03 4.01
N ALA A 138 -8.59 -0.23 3.19
CA ALA A 138 -9.95 0.31 3.35
C ALA A 138 -10.64 -0.13 4.65
#